data_AF-N9M2Y6-F1
#
_entry.id   AF-N9M2Y6-F1
#
_cell.length_a   1.000
_cell.length_b   1.000
_cell.length_c   1.000
_cell.angle_alpha   90.00
_cell.angle_beta   90.00
_cell.angle_gamma   90.00
#
_symmetry.space_group_name_H-M   'P 1'
#
loop_
_entity.id
_entity.type
_entity.pdbx_description
1 polymer ?
#
loop_
_entity_poly.entity_id
_entity_poly.type
_entity_poly.pdbx_seq_one_letter_code
_entity_poly.pdbx_strand_id
1 'polypeptide(L)'
;MLITLQIKCPTCLSDSIKKNGTKVDGKQNYQCKICKRQFIGDHALSYQGCHSGIKTKILHLMARGSGVRDIAEVERVSIGKVLRTLSQSKYQIQAQQSHYETLEVDEFWTFVGNKQNKQWLIYTYHRETGEIVAYVWGKRDLATAKRLKARLKQLGISYARISSDNWDSFVTTFQKCKQLIGKFFTVGIEGNNCRLRHRIRRGFRRSCNFSKKLENHLKAFDLEFFYINNGFV
;
A
#
# COMPACT_ATOMS: atom_id res chain seq x y z
N MET A 1 -17.54 -3.57 40.66
CA MET A 1 -16.64 -2.86 39.73
C MET A 1 -17.46 -2.37 38.55
N LEU A 2 -17.78 -1.07 38.46
CA LEU A 2 -18.52 -0.50 37.34
C LEU A 2 -17.56 -0.30 36.17
N ILE A 3 -17.62 -1.16 35.16
CA ILE A 3 -16.86 -0.97 33.91
C ILE A 3 -17.58 0.09 33.09
N THR A 4 -17.06 1.32 33.10
CA THR A 4 -17.57 2.39 32.25
C THR A 4 -17.12 2.15 30.81
N LEU A 5 -17.99 1.57 29.99
CA LEU A 5 -17.74 1.40 28.55
C LEU A 5 -17.75 2.77 27.87
N GLN A 6 -16.59 3.24 27.43
CA GLN A 6 -16.50 4.44 26.58
C GLN A 6 -17.01 4.10 25.17
N ILE A 7 -18.11 4.73 24.77
CA ILE A 7 -18.70 4.58 23.44
C ILE A 7 -18.43 5.87 22.67
N LYS A 8 -17.85 5.74 21.48
CA LYS A 8 -17.58 6.86 20.56
C LYS A 8 -18.28 6.66 19.23
N CYS A 9 -18.61 7.76 18.55
CA CYS A 9 -19.22 7.67 17.23
C CYS A 9 -18.22 7.11 16.21
N PRO A 10 -18.54 6.03 15.46
CA PRO A 10 -17.63 5.45 14.47
C PRO A 10 -17.35 6.34 13.25
N THR A 11 -18.07 7.45 13.07
CA THR A 11 -17.81 8.43 11.99
C THR A 11 -16.98 9.60 12.46
N CYS A 12 -17.42 10.29 13.53
CA CYS A 12 -16.84 11.57 13.94
C CYS A 12 -16.06 11.49 15.26
N LEU A 13 -15.94 10.30 15.85
CA LEU A 13 -15.23 10.03 17.11
C LEU A 13 -15.75 10.81 18.33
N SER A 14 -16.86 11.53 18.20
CA SER A 14 -17.49 12.26 19.29
C SER A 14 -18.07 11.33 20.35
N ASP A 15 -17.92 11.75 21.61
CA ASP A 15 -18.50 11.10 22.79
C ASP A 15 -19.97 11.55 23.03
N SER A 16 -20.45 12.53 22.25
CA SER A 16 -21.80 13.07 22.35
C SER A 16 -22.82 12.12 21.72
N ILE A 17 -23.22 11.11 22.50
CA ILE A 17 -24.06 9.99 22.07
C ILE A 17 -25.31 9.87 22.94
N LYS A 18 -26.41 9.44 22.33
CA LYS A 18 -27.63 9.02 23.04
C LYS A 18 -28.00 7.59 22.66
N LYS A 19 -28.67 6.89 23.57
CA LYS A 19 -29.38 5.64 23.25
C LYS A 19 -30.54 5.96 22.30
N ASN A 20 -30.76 5.11 21.30
CA ASN A 20 -31.75 5.31 20.24
C ASN A 20 -32.51 4.01 19.93
N GLY A 21 -33.15 3.47 20.96
CA GLY A 21 -33.87 2.20 20.90
C GLY A 21 -32.96 0.97 20.80
N THR A 22 -33.59 -0.17 20.53
CA THR A 22 -32.92 -1.48 20.43
C THR A 22 -33.16 -2.04 19.03
N LYS A 23 -32.15 -2.69 18.45
CA LYS A 23 -32.28 -3.38 17.16
C LYS A 23 -33.09 -4.66 17.31
N VAL A 24 -33.55 -5.22 16.18
CA VAL A 24 -34.32 -6.47 16.13
C VAL A 24 -33.56 -7.64 16.78
N ASP A 25 -32.23 -7.62 16.74
CA ASP A 25 -31.35 -8.61 17.36
C ASP A 25 -31.05 -8.34 18.84
N GLY A 26 -31.83 -7.47 19.49
CA GLY A 26 -31.72 -7.17 20.93
C GLY A 26 -30.58 -6.22 21.30
N LYS A 27 -29.79 -5.75 20.33
CA LYS A 27 -28.62 -4.90 20.62
C LYS A 27 -29.00 -3.44 20.79
N GLN A 28 -28.39 -2.78 21.77
CA GLN A 28 -28.56 -1.35 22.00
C GLN A 28 -28.10 -0.56 20.76
N ASN A 29 -29.01 0.22 20.18
CA ASN A 29 -28.71 1.18 19.13
C ASN A 29 -28.35 2.53 19.77
N TYR A 30 -27.34 3.18 19.24
CA TYR A 30 -26.86 4.49 19.65
C TYR A 30 -27.01 5.46 18.49
N GLN A 31 -27.17 6.74 18.79
CA GLN A 31 -27.14 7.82 17.80
C GLN A 31 -26.18 8.92 18.25
N CYS A 32 -25.29 9.32 17.35
CA CYS A 32 -24.45 10.49 17.58
C CYS A 32 -25.28 11.77 17.50
N LYS A 33 -25.17 12.66 18.49
CA LYS A 33 -25.91 13.92 18.51
C LYS A 33 -25.38 14.92 17.48
N ILE A 34 -24.10 14.82 17.10
CA ILE A 34 -23.43 15.69 16.13
C ILE A 34 -23.76 15.26 14.70
N CYS A 35 -23.24 14.11 14.24
CA CYS A 35 -23.40 13.67 12.84
C CYS A 35 -24.66 12.84 12.57
N LYS A 36 -25.53 12.66 13.58
CA LYS A 36 -26.80 11.90 13.52
C LYS A 36 -26.69 10.42 13.13
N ARG A 37 -25.48 9.90 12.92
CA ARG A 37 -25.24 8.47 12.61
C ARG A 37 -25.77 7.57 13.72
N GLN A 38 -26.52 6.55 13.32
CA GLN A 38 -26.91 5.44 14.18
C GLN A 38 -25.91 4.29 14.08
N PHE A 39 -25.64 3.61 15.20
CA PHE A 39 -24.67 2.51 15.27
C PHE A 39 -24.89 1.63 16.51
N ILE A 40 -24.30 0.44 16.48
CA ILE A 40 -24.16 -0.45 17.65
C ILE A 40 -22.74 -0.27 18.17
N GLY A 41 -22.56 -0.24 19.50
CA GLY A 41 -21.23 -0.13 20.10
C GLY A 41 -20.37 -1.37 19.83
N ASP A 42 -19.05 -1.20 19.72
CA ASP A 42 -18.13 -2.29 19.39
C ASP A 42 -18.22 -3.49 20.35
N HIS A 43 -18.53 -3.26 21.63
CA HIS A 43 -18.72 -4.31 22.63
C HIS A 43 -19.88 -5.28 22.33
N ALA A 44 -20.85 -4.86 21.51
CA ALA A 44 -22.05 -5.64 21.20
C ALA A 44 -22.02 -6.21 19.76
N LEU A 45 -20.93 -6.02 19.01
CA LEU A 45 -20.79 -6.56 17.67
C LEU A 45 -20.49 -8.06 17.72
N SER A 46 -21.30 -8.86 17.02
CA SER A 46 -21.13 -10.32 16.94
C SER A 46 -20.13 -10.75 15.87
N TYR A 47 -19.96 -9.94 14.81
CA TYR A 47 -19.04 -10.23 13.72
C TYR A 47 -17.78 -9.36 13.82
N GLN A 48 -16.62 -10.01 13.94
CA GLN A 48 -15.31 -9.35 14.09
C GLN A 48 -15.02 -8.33 12.98
N GLY A 49 -15.49 -8.60 11.76
CA GLY A 49 -15.32 -7.70 10.62
C GLY A 49 -16.06 -6.36 10.73
N CYS A 50 -16.93 -6.18 11.72
CA CYS A 50 -17.61 -4.91 11.97
C CYS A 50 -16.89 -4.01 12.99
N HIS A 51 -15.94 -4.54 13.76
CA HIS A 51 -15.24 -3.77 14.79
C HIS A 51 -14.39 -2.65 14.17
N SER A 52 -14.30 -1.52 14.86
CA SER A 52 -13.64 -0.31 14.33
C SER A 52 -12.17 -0.51 13.97
N GLY A 53 -11.42 -1.28 14.76
CA GLY A 53 -9.98 -1.53 14.56
C GLY A 53 -9.62 -2.60 13.51
N ILE A 54 -10.60 -3.37 13.01
CA ILE A 54 -10.31 -4.53 12.15
C ILE A 54 -9.63 -4.15 10.82
N LYS A 55 -9.95 -2.96 10.29
CA LYS A 55 -9.40 -2.49 9.02
C LYS A 55 -7.89 -2.27 9.12
N THR A 56 -7.45 -1.61 10.18
CA THR A 56 -6.03 -1.34 10.44
C THR A 56 -5.26 -2.64 10.63
N LYS A 57 -5.80 -3.61 11.39
CA LYS A 57 -5.19 -4.93 11.54
C LYS A 57 -5.04 -5.67 10.21
N ILE A 58 -6.10 -5.70 9.40
CA ILE A 58 -6.08 -6.32 8.07
C ILE A 58 -4.97 -5.72 7.19
N LEU A 59 -4.88 -4.40 7.13
CA LEU A 59 -3.90 -3.70 6.29
C LEU A 59 -2.48 -3.90 6.83
N HIS A 60 -2.31 -3.88 8.15
CA HIS A 60 -1.02 -4.09 8.80
C HIS A 60 -0.50 -5.50 8.53
N LEU A 61 -1.30 -6.53 8.77
CA LEU A 61 -0.94 -7.91 8.48
C LEU A 61 -0.59 -8.10 7.00
N MET A 62 -1.31 -7.43 6.10
CA MET A 62 -1.01 -7.49 4.67
C MET A 62 0.34 -6.85 4.32
N ALA A 63 0.66 -5.69 4.90
CA ALA A 63 1.97 -5.03 4.74
C ALA A 63 3.12 -5.80 5.42
N ARG A 64 2.80 -6.66 6.39
CA ARG A 64 3.74 -7.63 6.98
C ARG A 64 3.87 -8.92 6.16
N GLY A 65 3.11 -9.06 5.08
CA GLY A 65 3.19 -10.16 4.13
C GLY A 65 2.33 -11.38 4.45
N SER A 66 1.27 -11.20 5.24
CA SER A 66 0.23 -12.22 5.41
C SER A 66 -0.66 -12.32 4.16
N GLY A 67 -1.02 -13.55 3.77
CA GLY A 67 -1.94 -13.79 2.67
C GLY A 67 -3.38 -13.42 3.01
N VAL A 68 -4.22 -13.20 1.99
CA VAL A 68 -5.65 -12.84 2.20
C VAL A 68 -6.39 -13.91 3.01
N ARG A 69 -6.08 -15.19 2.77
CA ARG A 69 -6.72 -16.31 3.49
C ARG A 69 -6.20 -16.39 4.92
N ASP A 70 -4.90 -16.23 5.12
CA ASP A 70 -4.27 -16.20 6.45
C ASP A 70 -4.86 -15.09 7.31
N ILE A 71 -5.02 -13.88 6.75
CA ILE A 71 -5.64 -12.75 7.45
C ILE A 71 -7.10 -13.07 7.79
N ALA A 72 -7.86 -13.65 6.85
CA ALA A 72 -9.25 -14.02 7.07
C ALA A 72 -9.38 -15.04 8.21
N GLU A 73 -8.48 -16.01 8.28
CA GLU A 73 -8.42 -17.03 9.32
C GLU A 73 -8.05 -16.44 10.68
N VAL A 74 -6.92 -15.72 10.75
CA VAL A 74 -6.38 -15.16 12.01
C VAL A 74 -7.33 -14.14 12.62
N GLU A 75 -7.87 -13.23 11.81
CA GLU A 75 -8.77 -12.18 12.29
C GLU A 75 -10.24 -12.63 12.33
N ARG A 76 -10.54 -13.88 11.95
CA ARG A 76 -11.89 -14.45 11.90
C ARG A 76 -12.88 -13.56 11.12
N VAL A 77 -12.45 -13.10 9.96
CA VAL A 77 -13.24 -12.28 9.04
C VAL A 77 -13.36 -12.95 7.67
N SER A 78 -14.38 -12.60 6.91
CA SER A 78 -14.53 -13.11 5.55
C SER A 78 -13.40 -12.63 4.62
N ILE A 79 -13.01 -13.47 3.67
CA ILE A 79 -12.09 -13.11 2.57
C ILE A 79 -12.57 -11.85 1.84
N GLY A 80 -13.90 -11.72 1.65
CA GLY A 80 -14.51 -10.55 1.04
C GLY A 80 -14.26 -9.26 1.83
N LYS A 81 -14.28 -9.32 3.16
CA LYS A 81 -13.95 -8.18 4.03
C LYS A 81 -12.49 -7.76 3.85
N VAL A 82 -11.55 -8.71 3.81
CA VAL A 82 -10.12 -8.43 3.59
C VAL A 82 -9.90 -7.74 2.24
N LEU A 83 -10.43 -8.31 1.16
CA LEU A 83 -10.29 -7.75 -0.18
C LEU A 83 -10.95 -6.37 -0.32
N ARG A 84 -12.14 -6.17 0.27
CA ARG A 84 -12.82 -4.87 0.27
C ARG A 84 -12.04 -3.81 1.06
N THR A 85 -11.43 -4.20 2.17
CA THR A 85 -10.59 -3.29 2.97
C THR A 85 -9.39 -2.82 2.17
N LEU A 86 -8.74 -3.73 1.43
CA LEU A 86 -7.65 -3.39 0.52
C LEU A 86 -8.11 -2.49 -0.64
N SER A 87 -9.19 -2.86 -1.34
CA SER A 87 -9.64 -2.11 -2.52
C SER A 87 -10.07 -0.67 -2.18
N GLN A 88 -10.66 -0.49 -1.00
CA GLN A 88 -11.08 0.82 -0.49
C GLN A 88 -9.93 1.64 0.12
N SER A 89 -8.75 1.05 0.33
CA SER A 89 -7.60 1.76 0.87
C SER A 89 -7.08 2.82 -0.11
N LYS A 90 -6.59 3.93 0.44
CA LYS A 90 -6.08 5.07 -0.33
C LYS A 90 -4.72 5.46 0.21
N TYR A 91 -3.73 4.62 -0.07
CA TYR A 91 -2.34 4.89 0.25
C TYR A 91 -1.67 5.56 -0.95
N GLN A 92 -0.89 6.59 -0.67
CA GLN A 92 -0.09 7.32 -1.63
C GLN A 92 1.24 7.64 -0.96
N ILE A 93 2.34 7.40 -1.67
CA ILE A 93 3.65 7.84 -1.19
C ILE A 93 3.81 9.34 -1.44
N GLN A 94 4.57 9.96 -0.55
CA GLN A 94 5.13 11.29 -0.73
C GLN A 94 6.63 11.17 -0.49
N ALA A 95 7.41 11.85 -1.32
CA ALA A 95 8.86 11.93 -1.12
C ALA A 95 9.14 12.73 0.15
N GLN A 96 10.08 12.27 0.95
CA GLN A 96 10.48 12.96 2.19
C GLN A 96 11.32 14.21 1.90
N GLN A 97 11.94 14.28 0.72
CA GLN A 97 12.84 15.37 0.32
C GLN A 97 12.49 15.90 -1.07
N SER A 98 12.80 17.17 -1.31
CA SER A 98 12.69 17.81 -2.62
C SER A 98 13.96 17.66 -3.48
N HIS A 99 15.09 17.35 -2.85
CA HIS A 99 16.38 17.12 -3.51
C HIS A 99 17.04 15.84 -2.99
N TYR A 100 17.61 15.08 -3.92
CA TYR A 100 18.35 13.85 -3.62
C TYR A 100 19.71 13.84 -4.32
N GLU A 101 20.79 13.50 -3.62
CA GLU A 101 22.11 13.45 -4.25
C GLU A 101 22.18 12.33 -5.31
N THR A 102 21.67 11.13 -4.98
CA THR A 102 21.66 9.98 -5.89
C THR A 102 20.38 9.18 -5.74
N LEU A 103 19.65 8.97 -6.85
CA LEU A 103 18.51 8.05 -6.88
C LEU A 103 18.86 6.80 -7.67
N GLU A 104 18.48 5.64 -7.15
CA GLU A 104 18.57 4.36 -7.84
C GLU A 104 17.26 4.11 -8.61
N VAL A 105 17.37 3.63 -9.85
CA VAL A 105 16.24 3.37 -10.75
C VAL A 105 16.36 1.95 -11.28
N ASP A 106 15.27 1.20 -11.17
CA ASP A 106 15.21 -0.19 -11.62
C ASP A 106 13.76 -0.56 -11.98
N GLU A 107 13.64 -1.67 -12.69
CA GLU A 107 12.39 -2.31 -13.02
C GLU A 107 12.04 -3.46 -12.06
N PHE A 108 10.73 -3.59 -11.83
CA PHE A 108 10.16 -4.74 -11.17
C PHE A 108 9.01 -5.26 -12.02
N TRP A 109 8.94 -6.57 -12.19
CA TRP A 109 7.83 -7.18 -12.91
C TRP A 109 7.13 -8.25 -12.09
N THR A 110 5.85 -8.35 -12.36
CA THR A 110 4.89 -9.27 -11.73
C THR A 110 3.82 -9.61 -12.77
N PHE A 111 2.81 -10.38 -12.40
CA PHE A 111 1.71 -10.74 -13.31
C PHE A 111 0.37 -10.81 -12.57
N VAL A 112 -0.71 -10.64 -13.33
CA VAL A 112 -2.09 -10.71 -12.81
C VAL A 112 -2.87 -11.77 -13.57
N GLY A 113 -3.42 -12.74 -12.85
CA GLY A 113 -4.14 -13.87 -13.41
C GLY A 113 -3.23 -14.93 -14.03
N ASN A 114 -2.52 -14.57 -15.11
CA ASN A 114 -1.62 -15.45 -15.84
C ASN A 114 -0.29 -14.76 -16.17
N LYS A 115 0.74 -15.54 -16.51
CA LYS A 115 2.10 -15.02 -16.78
C LYS A 115 2.22 -14.19 -18.07
N GLN A 116 1.26 -14.30 -18.98
CA GLN A 116 1.25 -13.50 -20.21
C GLN A 116 0.84 -12.05 -19.89
N ASN A 117 -0.04 -11.87 -18.90
CA ASN A 117 -0.43 -10.56 -18.39
C ASN A 117 0.61 -9.99 -17.41
N LYS A 118 1.80 -9.68 -17.93
CA LYS A 118 2.89 -9.05 -17.18
C LYS A 118 2.53 -7.61 -16.83
N GLN A 119 2.80 -7.24 -15.59
CA GLN A 119 2.72 -5.87 -15.10
C GLN A 119 4.14 -5.41 -14.80
N TRP A 120 4.57 -4.34 -15.45
CA TRP A 120 5.87 -3.74 -15.22
C TRP A 120 5.71 -2.49 -14.37
N LEU A 121 6.60 -2.38 -13.41
CA LEU A 121 6.77 -1.26 -12.51
C LEU A 121 8.17 -0.71 -12.74
N ILE A 122 8.28 0.59 -12.92
CA ILE A 122 9.56 1.29 -12.87
C ILE A 122 9.46 2.27 -11.72
N TYR A 123 10.46 2.28 -10.84
CA TYR A 123 10.45 3.13 -9.67
C TYR A 123 11.84 3.66 -9.33
N THR A 124 11.83 4.70 -8.50
CA THR A 124 13.01 5.38 -7.99
C THR A 124 13.11 5.13 -6.49
N TYR A 125 14.31 4.84 -6.04
CA TYR A 125 14.62 4.47 -4.67
C TYR A 125 15.78 5.32 -4.17
N HIS A 126 15.64 5.86 -2.97
CA HIS A 126 16.74 6.56 -2.31
C HIS A 126 17.37 5.63 -1.28
N ARG A 127 18.61 5.22 -1.52
CA ARG A 127 19.29 4.21 -0.71
C ARG A 127 19.52 4.63 0.73
N GLU A 128 19.85 5.90 0.97
CA GLU A 128 20.22 6.37 2.32
C GLU A 128 19.02 6.42 3.26
N THR A 129 17.86 6.88 2.79
CA THR A 129 16.61 6.90 3.59
C THR A 129 15.83 5.59 3.51
N GLY A 130 16.11 4.77 2.49
CA GLY A 130 15.37 3.54 2.22
C GLY A 130 13.94 3.77 1.71
N GLU A 131 13.66 4.97 1.18
CA GLU A 131 12.33 5.33 0.70
C GLU A 131 12.17 5.07 -0.80
N ILE A 132 10.94 4.77 -1.19
CA ILE A 132 10.50 4.78 -2.58
C ILE A 132 10.05 6.20 -2.90
N VAL A 133 10.72 6.86 -3.86
CA VAL A 133 10.53 8.29 -4.15
C VAL A 133 9.37 8.50 -5.13
N ALA A 134 9.36 7.75 -6.23
CA ALA A 134 8.30 7.77 -7.23
C ALA A 134 8.24 6.45 -8.00
N TYR A 135 7.06 6.07 -8.49
CA TYR A 135 6.88 4.88 -9.31
C TYR A 135 5.83 5.07 -10.40
N VAL A 136 5.92 4.26 -11.44
CA VAL A 136 4.95 4.19 -12.55
C VAL A 136 4.71 2.75 -12.98
N TRP A 137 3.46 2.41 -13.25
CA TRP A 137 3.07 1.16 -13.89
C TRP A 137 3.02 1.32 -15.41
N GLY A 138 3.37 0.28 -16.16
CA GLY A 138 3.32 0.28 -17.62
C GLY A 138 3.90 -0.96 -18.28
N LYS A 139 4.52 -0.75 -19.44
CA LYS A 139 5.31 -1.76 -20.17
C LYS A 139 6.80 -1.54 -19.88
N ARG A 140 7.63 -2.53 -20.21
CA ARG A 140 9.09 -2.36 -20.22
C ARG A 140 9.51 -1.65 -21.50
N ASP A 141 9.36 -0.32 -21.51
CA ASP A 141 9.69 0.52 -22.66
C ASP A 141 10.20 1.92 -22.25
N LEU A 142 10.80 2.60 -23.23
CA LEU A 142 11.28 3.98 -23.10
C LEU A 142 10.17 4.95 -22.70
N ALA A 143 8.93 4.73 -23.17
CA ALA A 143 7.80 5.58 -22.83
C ALA A 143 7.51 5.55 -21.32
N THR A 144 7.57 4.38 -20.69
CA THR A 144 7.38 4.19 -19.25
C THR A 144 8.51 4.84 -18.45
N ALA A 145 9.77 4.70 -18.89
CA ALA A 145 10.89 5.40 -18.27
C ALA A 145 10.73 6.93 -18.35
N LYS A 146 10.33 7.47 -19.51
CA LYS A 146 10.01 8.91 -19.67
C LYS A 146 8.88 9.37 -18.76
N ARG A 147 7.83 8.55 -18.56
CA ARG A 147 6.76 8.87 -17.60
C ARG A 147 7.27 8.94 -16.16
N LEU A 148 8.21 8.07 -15.76
CA LEU A 148 8.83 8.14 -14.44
C LEU A 148 9.55 9.48 -14.25
N LYS A 149 10.37 9.89 -15.23
CA LYS A 149 11.06 11.19 -15.19
C LYS A 149 10.10 12.37 -15.15
N ALA A 150 9.03 12.33 -15.94
CA ALA A 150 7.98 13.34 -15.91
C ALA A 150 7.29 13.41 -14.55
N ARG A 151 7.04 12.26 -13.91
CA ARG A 151 6.46 12.16 -12.58
C ARG A 151 7.37 12.78 -11.51
N LEU A 152 8.67 12.51 -11.55
CA LEU A 152 9.64 13.16 -10.65
C LEU A 152 9.57 14.69 -10.77
N LYS A 153 9.51 15.21 -12.01
CA LYS A 153 9.36 16.64 -12.26
C LYS A 153 8.03 17.20 -11.72
N GLN A 154 6.92 16.48 -11.92
CA GLN A 154 5.60 16.88 -11.42
C GLN A 154 5.54 16.94 -9.90
N LEU A 155 6.29 16.07 -9.22
CA LEU A 155 6.42 16.06 -7.76
C LEU A 155 7.39 17.14 -7.23
N GLY A 156 8.04 17.91 -8.11
CA GLY A 156 9.03 18.91 -7.71
C GLY A 156 10.35 18.30 -7.21
N ILE A 157 10.65 17.06 -7.59
CA ILE A 157 11.81 16.32 -7.12
C ILE A 157 13.00 16.59 -8.05
N SER A 158 14.09 17.05 -7.45
CA SER A 158 15.38 17.25 -8.10
C SER A 158 16.39 16.21 -7.64
N TYR A 159 17.38 15.91 -8.49
CA TYR A 159 18.43 14.94 -8.15
C TYR A 159 19.74 15.25 -8.87
N ALA A 160 20.88 15.00 -8.22
CA ALA A 160 22.19 15.24 -8.83
C ALA A 160 22.63 14.07 -9.72
N ARG A 161 22.37 12.82 -9.31
CA ARG A 161 22.76 11.59 -10.04
C ARG A 161 21.65 10.56 -10.11
N ILE A 162 21.66 9.76 -11.18
CA ILE A 162 20.84 8.57 -11.33
C ILE A 162 21.74 7.35 -11.43
N SER A 163 21.49 6.36 -10.59
CA SER A 163 22.09 5.03 -10.68
C SER A 163 21.10 4.08 -11.33
N SER A 164 21.50 3.36 -12.38
CA SER A 164 20.64 2.37 -13.03
C SER A 164 21.46 1.24 -13.63
N ASP A 165 20.78 0.19 -14.07
CA ASP A 165 21.39 -0.81 -14.94
C ASP A 165 21.70 -0.23 -16.34
N ASN A 166 22.41 -1.00 -17.15
CA ASN A 166 22.78 -0.59 -18.51
C ASN A 166 21.64 -0.81 -19.53
N TRP A 167 20.39 -0.61 -19.13
CA TRP A 167 19.26 -0.71 -20.05
C TRP A 167 19.10 0.60 -20.84
N ASP A 168 19.15 0.51 -22.18
CA ASP A 168 19.13 1.66 -23.10
C ASP A 168 18.01 2.67 -22.84
N SER A 169 16.87 2.19 -22.34
CA SER A 169 15.72 3.06 -22.02
C SER A 169 16.01 4.01 -20.86
N PHE A 170 16.75 3.58 -19.84
CA PHE A 170 17.18 4.44 -18.74
C PHE A 170 18.27 5.40 -19.19
N VAL A 171 19.27 4.90 -19.93
CA VAL A 171 20.35 5.72 -20.48
C VAL A 171 19.79 6.86 -21.32
N THR A 172 18.87 6.56 -22.23
CA THR A 172 18.19 7.55 -23.09
C THR A 172 17.33 8.52 -22.27
N THR A 173 16.58 8.03 -21.28
CA THR A 173 15.68 8.86 -20.46
C THR A 173 16.45 9.88 -19.62
N PHE A 174 17.58 9.47 -19.05
CA PHE A 174 18.38 10.26 -18.13
C PHE A 174 19.66 10.83 -18.78
N GLN A 175 19.77 10.84 -20.11
CA GLN A 175 20.96 11.27 -20.85
C GLN A 175 21.48 12.67 -20.49
N LYS A 176 20.59 13.57 -20.03
CA LYS A 176 20.95 14.95 -19.63
C LYS A 176 21.36 15.08 -18.15
N CYS A 177 21.43 13.97 -17.42
CA CYS A 177 21.76 13.91 -16.00
C CYS A 177 23.05 13.11 -15.81
N LYS A 178 23.76 13.30 -14.70
CA LYS A 178 24.93 12.47 -14.37
C LYS A 178 24.47 11.05 -14.03
N GLN A 179 24.95 10.06 -14.78
CA GLN A 179 24.55 8.66 -14.63
C GLN A 179 25.68 7.83 -14.02
N LEU A 180 25.30 6.93 -13.10
CA LEU A 180 26.15 5.90 -12.53
C LEU A 180 25.62 4.54 -13.03
N ILE A 181 26.20 4.04 -14.12
CA ILE A 181 25.72 2.82 -14.76
C ILE A 181 26.45 1.61 -14.17
N GLY A 182 25.69 0.61 -13.75
CA GLY A 182 26.23 -0.69 -13.36
C GLY A 182 25.69 -1.18 -12.03
N LYS A 183 25.73 -2.51 -11.87
CA LYS A 183 25.11 -3.21 -10.74
C LYS A 183 25.62 -2.78 -9.36
N PHE A 184 26.87 -2.33 -9.30
CA PHE A 184 27.47 -1.85 -8.05
C PHE A 184 26.70 -0.64 -7.45
N PHE A 185 26.07 0.17 -8.31
CA PHE A 185 25.33 1.36 -7.90
C PHE A 185 23.83 1.13 -7.68
N THR A 186 23.32 -0.09 -7.93
CA THR A 186 21.89 -0.46 -7.80
C THR A 186 21.61 -1.45 -6.66
N VAL A 187 22.58 -1.66 -5.77
CA VAL A 187 22.47 -2.64 -4.68
C VAL A 187 21.30 -2.32 -3.74
N GLY A 188 21.01 -1.03 -3.50
CA GLY A 188 19.92 -0.61 -2.62
C GLY A 188 18.55 -1.01 -3.16
N ILE A 189 18.28 -0.66 -4.42
CA ILE A 189 17.02 -0.96 -5.10
C ILE A 189 16.87 -2.45 -5.39
N GLU A 190 17.95 -3.18 -5.66
CA GLU A 190 17.93 -4.64 -5.76
C GLU A 190 17.55 -5.30 -4.42
N GLY A 191 18.11 -4.81 -3.31
CA GLY A 191 17.73 -5.22 -1.96
C GLY A 191 16.25 -4.93 -1.67
N ASN A 192 15.76 -3.76 -2.08
CA ASN A 192 14.35 -3.41 -1.96
C ASN A 192 13.45 -4.28 -2.86
N ASN A 193 13.87 -4.62 -4.07
CA ASN A 193 13.18 -5.57 -4.94
C ASN A 193 13.04 -6.95 -4.26
N CYS A 194 14.06 -7.39 -3.53
CA CYS A 194 13.98 -8.60 -2.70
C CYS A 194 12.94 -8.43 -1.58
N ARG A 195 12.99 -7.32 -0.83
CA ARG A 195 12.00 -6.98 0.22
C ARG A 195 10.57 -6.97 -0.30
N LEU A 196 10.33 -6.36 -1.46
CA LEU A 196 9.03 -6.33 -2.13
C LEU A 196 8.54 -7.73 -2.48
N ARG A 197 9.43 -8.60 -2.99
CA ARG A 197 9.08 -10.01 -3.22
C ARG A 197 8.70 -10.72 -1.94
N HIS A 198 9.43 -10.52 -0.84
CA HIS A 198 9.12 -11.18 0.42
C HIS A 198 7.79 -10.73 1.04
N ARG A 199 7.51 -9.43 1.02
CA ARG A 199 6.34 -8.86 1.69
C ARG A 199 5.08 -8.92 0.83
N ILE A 200 5.18 -8.60 -0.45
CA ILE A 200 4.03 -8.64 -1.33
C ILE A 200 3.81 -10.08 -1.80
N ARG A 201 3.03 -10.85 -1.03
CA ARG A 201 2.65 -12.23 -1.38
C ARG A 201 2.08 -12.39 -2.79
N ARG A 202 1.57 -11.30 -3.38
CA ARG A 202 1.02 -11.27 -4.75
C ARG A 202 2.08 -11.11 -5.85
N GLY A 203 3.34 -10.82 -5.51
CA GLY A 203 4.47 -10.72 -6.43
C GLY A 203 5.24 -12.03 -6.63
N PHE A 204 4.74 -13.15 -6.10
CA PHE A 204 5.39 -14.47 -6.15
C PHE A 204 5.05 -15.29 -7.40
N ARG A 205 5.73 -16.44 -7.55
CA ARG A 205 5.50 -17.44 -8.61
C ARG A 205 4.05 -17.97 -8.58
N ARG A 206 3.48 -18.20 -9.78
CA ARG A 206 2.09 -18.66 -10.04
C ARG A 206 1.60 -19.82 -9.16
N SER A 207 2.50 -20.73 -8.77
CA SER A 207 2.18 -21.89 -7.94
C SER A 207 1.93 -21.56 -6.47
N CYS A 208 2.35 -20.39 -5.97
CA CYS A 208 2.26 -20.04 -4.56
C CYS A 208 1.12 -19.05 -4.32
N ASN A 209 1.26 -17.81 -4.79
CA ASN A 209 0.31 -16.73 -4.54
C ASN A 209 0.40 -15.69 -5.68
N PHE A 210 -0.73 -15.33 -6.28
CA PHE A 210 -0.81 -14.32 -7.35
C PHE A 210 -2.12 -13.53 -7.26
N SER A 211 -2.13 -12.31 -7.82
CA SER A 211 -3.37 -11.53 -7.86
C SER A 211 -4.25 -11.96 -9.03
N LYS A 212 -5.55 -12.14 -8.78
CA LYS A 212 -6.56 -12.41 -9.83
C LYS A 212 -7.14 -11.14 -10.44
N LYS A 213 -7.03 -9.99 -9.75
CA LYS A 213 -7.58 -8.70 -10.17
C LYS A 213 -6.48 -7.64 -10.18
N LEU A 214 -6.47 -6.80 -11.21
CA LEU A 214 -5.46 -5.75 -11.37
C LEU A 214 -5.59 -4.70 -10.26
N GLU A 215 -6.80 -4.23 -9.97
CA GLU A 215 -7.05 -3.25 -8.91
C GLU A 215 -6.47 -3.67 -7.55
N ASN A 216 -6.78 -4.87 -7.09
CA ASN A 216 -6.23 -5.42 -5.84
C ASN A 216 -4.71 -5.60 -5.89
N HIS A 217 -4.15 -5.78 -7.08
CA HIS A 217 -2.71 -5.87 -7.26
C HIS A 217 -2.06 -4.51 -7.01
N LEU A 218 -2.52 -3.48 -7.74
CA LEU A 218 -2.01 -2.12 -7.60
C LEU A 218 -2.17 -1.60 -6.17
N LYS A 219 -3.35 -1.80 -5.56
CA LYS A 219 -3.60 -1.41 -4.17
C LYS A 219 -2.69 -2.07 -3.15
N ALA A 220 -2.26 -3.31 -3.39
CA ALA A 220 -1.31 -3.98 -2.49
C ALA A 220 0.08 -3.37 -2.59
N PHE A 221 0.50 -2.94 -3.79
CA PHE A 221 1.76 -2.20 -3.96
C PHE A 221 1.67 -0.78 -3.36
N ASP A 222 0.56 -0.07 -3.56
CA ASP A 222 0.33 1.25 -2.95
C ASP A 222 0.46 1.16 -1.41
N LEU A 223 -0.16 0.15 -0.80
CA LEU A 223 -0.07 -0.14 0.63
C LEU A 223 1.37 -0.43 1.06
N GLU A 224 2.07 -1.33 0.37
CA GLU A 224 3.43 -1.71 0.74
C GLU A 224 4.40 -0.53 0.61
N PHE A 225 4.29 0.26 -0.46
CA PHE A 225 5.17 1.42 -0.65
C PHE A 225 4.96 2.47 0.42
N PHE A 226 3.70 2.74 0.77
CA PHE A 226 3.38 3.60 1.89
C PHE A 226 3.98 3.07 3.20
N TYR A 227 3.82 1.78 3.47
CA TYR A 227 4.36 1.16 4.68
C TYR A 227 5.89 1.16 4.71
N ILE A 228 6.57 0.99 3.57
CA ILE A 228 8.03 1.10 3.47
C ILE A 228 8.50 2.50 3.85
N ASN A 229 7.84 3.54 3.34
CA ASN A 229 8.24 4.92 3.56
C ASN A 229 7.87 5.45 4.95
N ASN A 230 6.76 5.00 5.53
CA ASN A 230 6.19 5.60 6.75
C ASN A 230 6.31 4.68 7.98
N GLY A 231 6.46 3.37 7.81
CA GLY A 231 6.52 2.40 8.90
C GLY A 231 5.19 2.06 9.57
N PHE A 232 4.07 2.65 9.12
CA PHE A 232 2.72 2.39 9.62
C PHE A 232 1.69 2.32 8.48
N VAL A 233 0.45 1.95 8.82
CA VAL A 233 -0.71 1.89 7.92
C VAL A 233 -1.92 2.55 8.55
#